data_AF-A0A3S1ALM0-F1
#
_entry.id   AF-A0A3S1ALM0-F1
#
_cell.length_a   1.000
_cell.length_b   1.000
_cell.length_c   1.000
_cell.angle_alpha   90.00
_cell.angle_beta   90.00
_cell.angle_gamma   90.00
#
_symmetry.space_group_name_H-M   'P 1'
#
loop_
_entity.id
_entity.type
_entity.pdbx_description
1 polymer ?
#
loop_
_entity_poly.entity_id
_entity_poly.type
_entity_poly.pdbx_seq_one_letter_code
_entity_poly.pdbx_strand_id
1 'polypeptide(L)' 'MSDENIKRVKPIRKQMEYRNICFRITQLKNGNWKAVAGGVFVIAHTELDAIYYIKAEIDAELNLRRKWHQIL' A
#
# COMPACT_ATOMS: atom_id res chain seq x y z
N MET A 1 -34.15 -2.62 20.95
CA MET A 1 -32.85 -2.00 21.24
C MET A 1 -31.89 -3.11 21.64
N SER A 2 -30.75 -3.21 20.94
CA SER A 2 -29.40 -3.42 21.49
C SER A 2 -28.58 -4.40 20.63
N ASP A 3 -27.94 -3.89 19.57
CA ASP A 3 -26.71 -4.47 19.03
C ASP A 3 -25.64 -3.37 18.89
N GLU A 4 -25.54 -2.53 19.92
CA GLU A 4 -24.40 -1.64 20.11
C GLU A 4 -23.24 -2.42 20.72
N ASN A 5 -22.59 -3.29 19.94
CA ASN A 5 -21.23 -3.70 20.27
C ASN A 5 -20.43 -4.19 19.06
N ILE A 6 -20.62 -3.56 17.89
CA ILE A 6 -19.61 -3.63 16.83
C ILE A 6 -18.39 -2.88 17.35
N LYS A 7 -17.53 -3.60 18.10
CA LYS A 7 -16.17 -3.18 18.42
C LYS A 7 -15.61 -2.58 17.14
N ARG A 8 -15.35 -1.27 17.14
CA ARG A 8 -14.67 -0.59 16.04
C ARG A 8 -13.30 -1.26 15.91
N VAL A 9 -13.21 -2.29 15.08
CA VAL A 9 -11.95 -2.97 14.78
C VAL A 9 -11.04 -1.88 14.24
N LYS A 10 -9.99 -1.56 15.00
CA LYS A 10 -9.00 -0.58 14.55
C LYS A 10 -8.47 -1.10 13.21
N PRO A 11 -8.46 -0.28 12.15
CA PRO A 11 -7.98 -0.73 10.85
C PRO A 11 -6.55 -1.26 11.01
N ILE A 12 -6.31 -2.48 10.52
CA ILE A 12 -4.98 -3.10 10.56
C ILE A 12 -4.06 -2.20 9.75
N ARG A 13 -2.94 -1.77 10.34
CA ARG A 13 -1.91 -0.97 9.69
C ARG A 13 -0.57 -1.65 9.86
N LYS A 14 0.13 -1.88 8.75
CA LYS A 14 1.46 -2.48 8.73
C LYS A 14 2.42 -1.56 7.98
N GLN A 15 3.63 -1.41 8.48
CA GLN A 15 4.71 -0.73 7.78
C GLN A 15 5.69 -1.80 7.28
N MET A 16 6.09 -1.68 6.03
CA MET A 16 6.94 -2.64 5.34
C MET A 16 7.98 -1.89 4.52
N GLU A 17 8.99 -2.61 4.05
CA GLU A 17 10.06 -2.06 3.24
C GLU A 17 10.29 -2.93 2.00
N TYR A 18 10.54 -2.28 0.87
CA TYR A 18 10.92 -2.92 -0.38
C TYR A 18 11.91 -2.03 -1.13
N ARG A 19 13.08 -2.55 -1.50
CA ARG A 19 14.14 -1.81 -2.22
C ARG A 19 14.49 -0.46 -1.56
N ASN A 20 14.67 -0.47 -0.24
CA ASN A 20 14.95 0.73 0.58
C ASN A 20 13.84 1.80 0.55
N ILE A 21 12.62 1.43 0.12
CA ILE A 21 11.44 2.29 0.14
C ILE A 21 10.45 1.73 1.16
N CYS A 22 10.13 2.53 2.17
CA CYS A 22 9.08 2.20 3.12
C CYS A 22 7.70 2.39 2.47
N PHE A 23 6.81 1.43 2.70
CA PHE A 23 5.41 1.52 2.32
C PHE A 23 4.50 1.08 3.47
N ARG A 24 3.27 1.58 3.46
CA ARG A 24 2.26 1.27 4.48
C ARG A 24 1.12 0.51 3.86
N ILE A 25 0.67 -0.53 4.53
CA ILE A 25 -0.55 -1.27 4.21
C ILE A 25 -1.63 -1.01 5.25
N THR A 26 -2.87 -0.84 4.81
CA THR A 26 -4.03 -0.59 5.67
C THR A 26 -5.26 -1.32 5.18
N GLN A 27 -5.92 -2.09 6.05
CA GLN A 27 -7.24 -2.64 5.74
C GLN A 27 -8.30 -1.55 5.87
N LEU A 28 -9.11 -1.40 4.82
CA LEU A 28 -10.21 -0.44 4.75
C LEU A 28 -11.49 -1.04 5.37
N LYS A 29 -12.44 -0.17 5.72
CA LYS A 29 -13.72 -0.58 6.33
C LYS A 29 -14.57 -1.49 5.43
N ASN A 30 -14.36 -1.44 4.12
CA ASN A 30 -15.06 -2.27 3.14
C ASN A 30 -14.35 -3.61 2.88
N GLY A 31 -13.34 -3.97 3.68
CA GLY A 31 -12.60 -5.23 3.55
C GLY A 31 -11.40 -5.18 2.60
N ASN A 32 -11.35 -4.21 1.68
CA ASN A 32 -10.23 -4.02 0.76
C ASN A 32 -8.96 -3.56 1.49
N TRP A 33 -7.83 -3.65 0.80
CA TRP A 33 -6.51 -3.30 1.30
C TRP A 33 -5.93 -2.16 0.48
N LYS A 34 -5.45 -1.12 1.18
CA LYS A 34 -4.74 0.01 0.59
C LYS A 34 -3.26 -0.10 0.91
N ALA A 35 -2.40 0.02 -0.10
CA ALA A 35 -0.96 0.19 0.09
C ALA A 35 -0.50 1.56 -0.43
N VAL A 36 0.45 2.20 0.27
CA VAL A 36 0.94 3.55 -0.02
C VAL A 36 2.45 3.62 0.10
N ALA A 37 3.13 4.13 -0.93
CA ALA A 37 4.57 4.35 -0.97
C ALA A 37 4.87 5.67 -1.68
N GLY A 38 5.55 6.62 -1.02
CA GLY A 38 6.12 7.80 -1.69
C GLY A 38 5.16 8.66 -2.54
N GLY A 39 3.86 8.68 -2.23
CA GLY A 39 2.85 9.41 -3.01
C GLY A 39 2.02 8.55 -3.97
N VAL A 40 2.46 7.32 -4.25
CA VAL A 40 1.69 6.33 -5.02
C VAL A 40 0.84 5.48 -4.08
N PHE A 41 -0.36 5.09 -4.53
CA PHE A 41 -1.21 4.17 -3.78
C PHE A 41 -1.93 3.17 -4.69
N VAL A 42 -2.22 2.00 -4.13
CA VAL A 42 -3.01 0.94 -4.77
C VAL A 42 -4.11 0.49 -3.81
N ILE A 43 -5.22 0.00 -4.37
CA ILE A 43 -6.31 -0.64 -3.61
C ILE A 43 -6.56 -2.01 -4.23
N ALA A 44 -6.61 -3.05 -3.40
CA ALA A 44 -6.88 -4.42 -3.84
C ALA A 44 -7.84 -5.14 -2.89
N HIS A 45 -8.40 -6.26 -3.33
CA HIS A 45 -9.32 -7.06 -2.52
C HIS A 45 -8.61 -7.85 -1.42
N THR A 46 -7.34 -8.22 -1.63
CA THR A 46 -6.54 -8.97 -0.66
C THR A 46 -5.31 -8.18 -0.21
N GLU A 47 -4.77 -8.53 0.97
CA GLU A 47 -3.52 -7.94 1.46
C GLU A 47 -2.36 -8.26 0.52
N LEU A 48 -2.30 -9.49 0.01
CA LEU A 48 -1.23 -9.96 -0.86
C LEU A 48 -1.20 -9.19 -2.19
N ASP A 49 -2.36 -8.97 -2.79
CA ASP A 49 -2.47 -8.21 -4.04
C ASP A 49 -2.05 -6.75 -3.83
N ALA A 50 -2.44 -6.14 -2.71
CA ALA A 50 -2.02 -4.78 -2.38
C ALA A 50 -0.49 -4.68 -2.21
N ILE A 51 0.16 -5.70 -1.62
CA ILE A 51 1.63 -5.79 -1.52
C ILE A 51 2.24 -5.94 -2.92
N TYR A 52 1.69 -6.82 -3.75
CA TYR A 52 2.22 -7.09 -5.08
C TYR A 52 2.15 -5.84 -5.97
N TYR A 53 1.00 -5.17 -6.04
CA TYR A 53 0.82 -4.00 -6.88
C TYR A 53 1.66 -2.80 -6.43
N ILE A 54 1.78 -2.52 -5.12
CA ILE A 54 2.62 -1.39 -4.68
C ILE A 54 4.11 -1.63 -4.97
N LYS A 55 4.58 -2.88 -4.95
CA LYS A 55 5.95 -3.22 -5.35
C LYS A 55 6.17 -2.96 -6.85
N ALA A 56 5.19 -3.29 -7.69
CA ALA A 56 5.25 -2.99 -9.12
C ALA A 56 5.32 -1.48 -9.39
N GLU A 57 4.53 -0.68 -8.66
CA GLU A 57 4.58 0.79 -8.72
C GLU A 57 5.95 1.34 -8.27
N ILE A 58 6.50 0.80 -7.18
CA ILE A 58 7.86 1.16 -6.71
C ILE A 58 8.90 0.86 -7.81
N ASP A 59 8.81 -0.29 -8.45
CA ASP A 59 9.72 -0.68 -9.52
C ASP A 59 9.60 0.23 -10.76
N ALA A 60 8.38 0.59 -11.14
CA ALA A 60 8.12 1.53 -12.23
C ALA A 60 8.74 2.90 -11.95
N GLU A 61 8.53 3.43 -10.74
CA GLU A 61 9.07 4.72 -10.30
C GLU A 61 10.61 4.72 -10.27
N LEU A 62 11.23 3.66 -9.76
CA LEU A 62 12.69 3.51 -9.75
C LEU A 62 13.27 3.46 -11.17
N ASN A 63 12.60 2.77 -12.10
CA ASN A 63 13.03 2.69 -13.49
C ASN A 63 12.89 4.04 -14.22
N LEU A 64 11.81 4.78 -13.95
CA LEU A 64 11.65 6.14 -14.47
C LEU A 64 12.79 7.05 -14.00
N ARG A 65 13.11 7.06 -12.70
CA ARG A 65 14.21 7.87 -12.14
C ARG A 65 15.57 7.55 -12.76
N ARG A 66 15.85 6.26 -13.00
CA ARG A 66 17.08 5.82 -13.66
C ARG A 66 17.18 6.34 -15.09
N LYS A 67 16.07 6.31 -15.85
CA LYS A 67 16.03 6.82 -17.22
C LYS A 67 16.36 8.31 -17.27
N TRP A 68 15.85 9.11 -16.32
CA TRP A 68 16.16 10.53 -16.25
C TRP A 68 17.62 10.82 -15.85
N HIS A 69 18.24 9.98 -15.02
CA HIS A 69 19.66 10.13 -14.65
C HIS A 69 20.65 9.76 -15.76
N GLN A 70 20.25 8.99 -16.76
CA GLN A 70 21.13 8.64 -17.90
C GLN A 70 21.16 9.71 -19.01
N ILE A 71 20.27 10.70 -18.94
CA ILE A 71 20.11 11.74 -19.97
C ILE A 71 20.82 13.05 -19.57
N LEU A 72 21.30 13.16 -18.31
CA LEU A 72 22.09 14.26 -17.78
C LEU A 72 23.56 13.86 -17.66
#